data_AF-A0AA47P133-F1
#
_entry.id   AF-A0AA47P133-F1
#
_cell.length_a   1.000
_cell.length_b   1.000
_cell.length_c   1.000
_cell.angle_alpha   90.00
_cell.angle_beta   90.00
_cell.angle_gamma   90.00
#
_symmetry.space_group_name_H-M   'P 1'
#
loop_
_entity.id
_entity.type
_entity.pdbx_description
1 polymer ?
#
loop_
_entity_poly.entity_id
_entity_poly.type
_entity_poly.pdbx_seq_one_letter_code
_entity_poly.pdbx_strand_id
1 'polypeptide(L)'
;MQKRGTLEHILSSCSKALGEGRYRWRHDQVLKVLADFICTAIQHSKTQVAPKQSITFIRAGQKEQYHRPSSTGGLHRHHRSRLAAPIRQLKFPGYITATSLRPDMVLPSESTKQVVILELTVPWEDRIEEAHECKRAKYAELSSECRNNGWKARCEPVEVGCRGFAGRSLLRTLKLLGVKGLQLKKATTNILEAAERA
;
A
#
# COMPACT_ATOMS: atom_id res chain seq x y z
N MET A 1 15.91 26.53 -27.51
CA MET A 1 16.54 25.21 -27.74
C MET A 1 15.54 24.12 -27.41
N GLN A 2 15.11 23.34 -28.40
CA GLN A 2 14.18 22.23 -28.22
C GLN A 2 14.95 21.07 -27.59
N LYS A 3 14.73 20.78 -26.29
CA LYS A 3 15.32 19.60 -25.66
C LYS A 3 14.77 18.37 -26.39
N ARG A 4 15.66 17.54 -26.95
CA ARG A 4 15.28 16.23 -27.52
C ARG A 4 14.50 15.48 -26.43
N GLY A 5 13.26 15.11 -26.74
CA GLY A 5 12.40 14.40 -25.80
C GLY A 5 12.92 12.98 -25.60
N THR A 6 13.78 12.76 -24.61
CA THR A 6 14.06 11.41 -24.11
C THR A 6 12.81 10.84 -23.47
N LEU A 7 12.70 9.51 -23.39
CA LEU A 7 11.59 8.85 -22.71
C LEU A 7 11.44 9.36 -21.25
N GLU A 8 12.57 9.57 -20.58
CA GLU A 8 12.63 10.18 -19.24
C GLU A 8 12.02 11.58 -19.22
N HIS A 9 12.36 12.43 -20.19
CA HIS A 9 11.78 13.76 -20.29
C HIS A 9 10.26 13.66 -20.45
N ILE A 10 9.77 12.86 -21.39
CA ILE A 10 8.33 12.74 -21.69
C ILE A 10 7.56 12.20 -20.48
N LEU A 11 8.03 11.11 -19.87
CA LEU A 11 7.31 10.41 -18.83
C LEU A 11 7.44 11.05 -17.44
N SER A 12 8.44 11.91 -17.22
CA SER A 12 8.78 12.33 -15.86
C SER A 12 9.07 13.82 -15.67
N SER A 13 9.39 14.58 -16.73
CA SER A 13 9.92 15.96 -16.62
C SER A 13 9.45 16.91 -17.73
N CYS A 14 8.43 16.55 -18.51
CA CYS A 14 7.95 17.32 -19.64
C CYS A 14 6.86 18.30 -19.18
N SER A 15 7.12 19.59 -19.37
CA SER A 15 6.18 20.66 -19.02
C SER A 15 4.86 20.58 -19.79
N LYS A 16 4.89 20.14 -21.06
CA LYS A 16 3.66 19.90 -21.83
C LYS A 16 2.85 18.73 -21.26
N ALA A 17 3.50 17.61 -20.94
CA ALA A 17 2.83 16.46 -20.32
C ALA A 17 2.23 16.81 -18.95
N LEU A 18 2.93 17.65 -18.17
CA LEU A 18 2.42 18.21 -16.92
C LEU A 18 1.20 19.12 -17.15
N GLY A 19 1.29 20.06 -18.10
CA GLY A 19 0.21 21.00 -18.42
C GLY A 19 -1.04 20.33 -19.02
N GLU A 20 -0.85 19.24 -19.76
CA GLU A 20 -1.93 18.40 -20.31
C GLU A 20 -2.48 17.40 -19.29
N GLY A 21 -1.94 17.35 -18.07
CA GLY A 21 -2.43 16.48 -17.00
C GLY A 21 -2.08 15.00 -17.15
N ARG A 22 -1.13 14.62 -18.02
CA ARG A 22 -0.77 13.21 -18.25
C ARG A 22 -0.22 12.50 -17.02
N TYR A 23 0.50 13.21 -16.15
CA TYR A 23 0.99 12.63 -14.89
C TYR A 23 -0.14 12.36 -13.91
N ARG A 24 -1.13 13.26 -13.85
CA ARG A 24 -2.34 13.03 -13.07
C ARG A 24 -3.12 11.85 -13.64
N TRP A 25 -3.26 11.77 -14.96
CA TRP A 25 -3.97 10.66 -15.60
C TRP A 25 -3.33 9.30 -15.30
N ARG A 26 -2.00 9.16 -15.43
CA ARG A 26 -1.28 7.94 -15.06
C ARG A 26 -1.45 7.59 -13.59
N HIS A 27 -1.29 8.58 -12.71
CA HIS A 27 -1.51 8.39 -11.27
C HIS A 27 -2.94 7.89 -10.98
N ASP A 28 -3.96 8.52 -11.57
CA ASP A 28 -5.37 8.14 -11.39
C ASP A 28 -5.67 6.72 -11.91
N GLN A 29 -5.07 6.32 -13.05
CA GLN A 29 -5.22 4.95 -13.58
C GLN A 29 -4.64 3.92 -12.61
N VAL A 30 -3.41 4.14 -12.15
CA VAL A 30 -2.73 3.26 -11.21
C VAL A 30 -3.47 3.21 -9.87
N LEU A 31 -3.92 4.36 -9.37
CA LEU A 31 -4.67 4.48 -8.12
C LEU A 31 -6.00 3.73 -8.19
N LYS A 32 -6.71 3.80 -9.31
CA LYS A 32 -7.97 3.07 -9.53
C LYS A 32 -7.74 1.56 -9.42
N VAL A 33 -6.76 1.03 -10.16
CA VAL A 33 -6.45 -0.41 -10.14
C VAL A 33 -6.01 -0.87 -8.74
N LEU A 34 -5.14 -0.09 -8.09
CA LEU A 34 -4.70 -0.38 -6.73
C LEU A 34 -5.88 -0.40 -5.74
N ALA A 35 -6.77 0.58 -5.81
CA ALA A 35 -7.94 0.66 -4.94
C ALA A 35 -8.88 -0.54 -5.12
N ASP A 36 -9.13 -0.97 -6.37
CA ASP A 36 -9.98 -2.11 -6.67
C ASP A 36 -9.43 -3.42 -6.08
N PHE A 37 -8.11 -3.64 -6.18
CA PHE A 37 -7.46 -4.80 -5.57
C PHE A 37 -7.53 -4.77 -4.04
N ILE A 38 -7.34 -3.60 -3.43
CA ILE A 38 -7.42 -3.43 -1.98
C ILE A 38 -8.86 -3.67 -1.48
N CYS A 39 -9.86 -3.08 -2.16
CA CYS A 39 -11.27 -3.33 -1.88
C CYS A 39 -11.59 -4.82 -1.91
N THR A 40 -11.20 -5.49 -2.99
CA THR A 40 -11.44 -6.92 -3.20
C THR A 40 -10.75 -7.75 -2.10
N ALA A 41 -9.50 -7.43 -1.77
CA ALA A 41 -8.76 -8.13 -0.71
C ALA A 41 -9.39 -7.97 0.67
N ILE A 42 -9.92 -6.78 0.99
CA ILE A 42 -10.62 -6.50 2.25
C ILE A 42 -11.98 -7.21 2.29
N GLN A 43 -12.70 -7.28 1.17
CA GLN A 43 -13.97 -8.02 1.09
C GLN A 43 -13.75 -9.53 1.28
N HIS A 44 -12.73 -10.11 0.63
CA HIS A 44 -12.37 -11.51 0.81
C HIS A 44 -11.84 -11.84 2.22
N SER A 45 -11.23 -10.87 2.92
CA SER A 45 -10.77 -11.10 4.29
C SER A 45 -11.92 -11.08 5.30
N LYS A 46 -13.00 -10.32 5.04
CA LYS A 46 -14.21 -10.33 5.86
C LYS A 46 -14.99 -11.65 5.79
N THR A 47 -14.94 -12.35 4.65
CA THR A 47 -15.62 -13.63 4.44
C THR A 47 -14.83 -14.84 4.92
N GLN A 48 -13.53 -14.69 5.14
CA GLN A 48 -12.68 -15.74 5.72
C GLN A 48 -12.78 -15.70 7.25
N VAL A 49 -13.70 -16.48 7.81
CA VAL A 49 -13.74 -16.82 9.24
C VAL A 49 -12.36 -17.33 9.68
N ALA A 50 -11.95 -16.97 10.90
CA ALA A 50 -10.63 -17.28 11.47
C ALA A 50 -10.15 -18.70 11.11
N PRO A 51 -8.85 -18.89 10.78
CA PRO A 51 -8.36 -20.21 10.42
C PRO A 51 -8.62 -21.18 11.57
N LYS A 52 -9.38 -22.27 11.30
CA LYS A 52 -9.51 -23.41 12.20
C LYS A 52 -8.09 -23.83 12.61
N GLN A 53 -7.84 -23.89 13.92
CA GLN A 53 -6.59 -24.42 14.47
C GLN A 53 -6.38 -25.80 13.84
N SER A 54 -5.34 -25.94 13.02
CA SER A 54 -4.95 -27.24 12.49
C SER A 54 -4.36 -28.03 13.66
N ILE A 55 -5.12 -28.96 14.20
CA ILE A 55 -4.59 -29.93 15.16
C ILE A 55 -3.59 -30.79 14.38
N THR A 56 -2.32 -30.75 14.77
CA THR A 56 -1.28 -31.62 14.23
C THR A 56 -1.48 -33.01 14.84
N PHE A 57 -1.88 -34.00 14.03
CA PHE A 57 -1.95 -35.38 14.49
C PHE A 57 -0.55 -35.95 14.67
N ILE A 58 -0.18 -36.26 15.91
CA ILE A 58 1.05 -36.97 16.25
C ILE A 58 0.72 -38.47 16.29
N ARG A 59 1.54 -39.31 15.63
CA ARG A 59 1.39 -40.78 15.68
C ARG A 59 1.75 -41.31 17.07
N ALA A 60 1.03 -42.33 17.52
CA ALA A 60 1.29 -42.98 18.81
C ALA A 60 2.74 -43.47 18.89
N GLY A 61 3.49 -42.99 19.90
CA GLY A 61 4.88 -43.36 20.15
C GLY A 61 5.93 -42.29 19.81
N GLN A 62 5.55 -41.15 19.19
CA GLN A 62 6.49 -40.06 18.90
C GLN A 62 6.52 -39.04 20.06
N LYS A 63 7.69 -38.81 20.67
CA LYS A 63 7.88 -37.75 21.68
C LYS A 63 7.93 -36.37 20.99
N GLU A 64 7.19 -35.40 21.51
CA GLU A 64 7.23 -34.01 21.03
C GLU A 64 8.67 -33.47 21.07
N GLN A 65 9.23 -33.14 19.91
CA GLN A 65 10.45 -32.34 19.86
C GLN A 65 10.08 -30.90 20.15
N TYR A 66 10.37 -30.45 21.37
CA TYR A 66 10.20 -29.06 21.80
C TYR A 66 11.22 -28.18 21.07
N HIS A 67 10.92 -27.79 19.84
CA HIS A 67 11.65 -26.74 19.16
C HIS A 67 11.32 -25.42 19.86
N ARG A 68 12.29 -24.86 20.60
CA ARG A 68 12.20 -23.47 21.09
C ARG A 68 11.84 -22.58 19.89
N PRO A 69 10.77 -21.77 19.96
CA PRO A 69 10.47 -20.86 18.87
C PRO A 69 11.68 -19.95 18.69
N SER A 70 12.33 -20.05 17.53
CA SER A 70 13.35 -19.10 17.14
C SER A 70 12.68 -17.72 17.18
N SER A 71 13.24 -16.82 17.98
CA SER A 71 12.82 -15.44 18.11
C SER A 71 13.09 -14.72 16.79
N THR A 72 12.26 -14.99 15.79
CA THR A 72 12.20 -14.24 14.55
C THR A 72 11.16 -13.17 14.79
N GLY A 73 11.62 -12.00 15.22
CA GLY A 73 10.80 -10.81 15.41
C GLY A 73 9.99 -10.53 14.15
N GLY A 74 8.70 -10.85 14.21
CA GLY A 74 7.79 -10.71 13.09
C GLY A 74 6.40 -10.47 13.64
N LEU A 75 5.96 -9.21 13.65
CA LEU A 75 4.56 -8.83 13.81
C LEU A 75 3.72 -9.47 12.68
N HIS A 76 3.41 -10.76 12.79
CA HIS A 76 2.77 -11.54 11.74
C HIS A 76 1.70 -12.48 12.32
N ARG A 77 0.56 -11.93 12.74
CA ARG A 77 -0.73 -12.66 12.62
C ARG A 77 -2.01 -11.85 12.84
N HIS A 78 -1.97 -10.78 13.65
CA HIS A 78 -3.21 -10.24 14.23
C HIS A 78 -3.81 -9.00 13.54
N HIS A 79 -3.20 -8.43 12.50
CA HIS A 79 -3.70 -7.18 11.89
C HIS A 79 -4.77 -7.36 10.80
N ARG A 80 -5.14 -8.60 10.46
CA ARG A 80 -5.91 -8.88 9.23
C ARG A 80 -7.40 -8.64 9.35
N SER A 81 -8.00 -8.72 10.54
CA SER A 81 -9.43 -8.44 10.67
C SER A 81 -9.64 -6.97 11.04
N ARG A 82 -10.47 -6.29 10.25
CA ARG A 82 -11.17 -5.01 10.54
C ARG A 82 -10.64 -3.72 9.92
N LEU A 83 -9.70 -3.73 8.96
CA LEU A 83 -9.54 -2.55 8.09
C LEU A 83 -10.84 -2.34 7.29
N ALA A 84 -11.38 -1.13 7.35
CA ALA A 84 -12.55 -0.72 6.58
C ALA A 84 -12.19 -0.61 5.09
N ALA A 85 -13.22 -0.53 4.24
CA ALA A 85 -13.02 -0.27 2.82
C ALA A 85 -12.25 1.04 2.64
N PRO A 86 -11.40 1.16 1.60
CA PRO A 86 -10.65 2.37 1.34
C PRO A 86 -11.58 3.55 1.14
N ILE A 87 -11.33 4.60 1.91
CA ILE A 87 -11.98 5.89 1.73
C ILE A 87 -11.19 6.61 0.65
N ARG A 88 -11.78 6.71 -0.55
CA ARG A 88 -11.23 7.47 -1.70
C ARG A 88 -11.58 8.96 -1.64
N GLN A 89 -12.07 9.45 -0.50
CA GLN A 89 -12.42 10.86 -0.34
C GLN A 89 -11.15 11.69 -0.20
N LEU A 90 -11.14 12.87 -0.82
CA LEU A 90 -10.09 13.89 -0.71
C LEU A 90 -9.90 14.45 0.72
N LYS A 91 -10.55 13.89 1.74
CA LYS A 91 -10.51 14.41 3.11
C LYS A 91 -10.18 13.28 4.07
N PHE A 92 -9.15 13.51 4.88
CA PHE A 92 -8.79 12.63 5.96
C PHE A 92 -9.92 12.58 7.00
N PRO A 93 -10.26 11.43 7.60
CA PRO A 93 -11.35 11.34 8.56
C PRO A 93 -11.06 12.16 9.83
N GLY A 94 -11.86 13.22 10.04
CA GLY A 94 -11.64 14.17 11.15
C GLY A 94 -11.77 13.56 12.55
N TYR A 95 -12.49 12.44 12.69
CA TYR A 95 -12.60 11.70 13.95
C TYR A 95 -11.30 10.97 14.35
N ILE A 96 -10.33 10.86 13.44
CA ILE A 96 -8.99 10.36 13.72
C ILE A 96 -8.10 11.53 14.12
N THR A 97 -7.98 12.50 13.20
CA THR A 97 -7.19 13.73 13.36
C THR A 97 -7.70 14.78 12.37
N ALA A 98 -7.77 16.05 12.80
CA ALA A 98 -8.05 17.16 11.91
C ALA A 98 -6.80 17.52 11.09
N THR A 99 -6.88 17.42 9.76
CA THR A 99 -5.76 17.78 8.88
C THR A 99 -6.26 18.30 7.53
N SER A 100 -5.46 19.16 6.90
CA SER A 100 -5.67 19.61 5.52
C SER A 100 -5.03 18.67 4.49
N LEU A 101 -4.20 17.72 4.93
CA LEU A 101 -3.54 16.76 4.07
C LEU A 101 -4.55 15.80 3.42
N ARG A 102 -4.24 15.44 2.17
CA ARG A 102 -5.10 14.61 1.31
C ARG A 102 -4.31 13.43 0.78
N PRO A 103 -4.17 12.36 1.58
CA PRO A 103 -3.59 11.12 1.08
C PRO A 103 -4.51 10.48 0.03
N ASP A 104 -3.92 9.69 -0.87
CA ASP A 104 -4.66 9.03 -1.95
C ASP A 104 -5.66 7.98 -1.45
N MET A 105 -5.31 7.26 -0.37
CA MET A 105 -6.22 6.33 0.29
C MET A 105 -5.99 6.29 1.81
N VAL A 106 -7.08 6.16 2.56
CA VAL A 106 -7.05 5.93 4.01
C VAL A 106 -7.82 4.66 4.35
N LEU A 107 -7.19 3.80 5.14
CA LEU A 107 -7.73 2.53 5.62
C LEU A 107 -7.82 2.55 7.15
N PRO A 108 -8.91 3.05 7.73
CA PRO A 108 -9.11 3.03 9.17
C PRO A 108 -9.64 1.68 9.64
N SER A 109 -9.23 1.28 10.83
CA SER A 109 -9.88 0.27 11.65
C SER A 109 -10.18 0.92 12.99
N GLU A 110 -11.37 1.48 13.13
CA GLU A 110 -11.86 2.09 14.39
C GLU A 110 -11.74 1.15 15.58
N SER A 111 -11.92 -0.10 15.23
CA SER A 111 -12.18 -1.19 16.13
C SER A 111 -10.92 -1.75 16.79
N THR A 112 -9.78 -1.53 16.16
CA THR A 112 -8.44 -1.79 16.71
C THR A 112 -7.66 -0.49 16.91
N LYS A 113 -8.32 0.67 16.68
CA LYS A 113 -7.75 2.01 16.62
C LYS A 113 -6.48 2.06 15.78
N GLN A 114 -6.56 1.61 14.53
CA GLN A 114 -5.43 1.63 13.59
C GLN A 114 -5.82 2.41 12.33
N VAL A 115 -4.85 3.07 11.71
CA VAL A 115 -5.03 3.75 10.43
C VAL A 115 -3.82 3.50 9.53
N VAL A 116 -4.07 3.06 8.30
CA VAL A 116 -3.05 2.99 7.26
C VAL A 116 -3.30 4.10 6.25
N ILE A 117 -2.31 4.95 6.05
CA ILE A 117 -2.30 6.08 5.13
C ILE A 117 -1.45 5.67 3.93
N LEU A 118 -2.06 5.65 2.75
CA LEU A 118 -1.38 5.31 1.50
C LEU A 118 -1.26 6.54 0.61
N GLU A 119 -0.05 6.76 0.09
CA GLU A 119 0.24 7.79 -0.91
C GLU A 119 0.88 7.10 -2.12
N LEU A 120 0.23 7.16 -3.27
CA LEU A 120 0.76 6.66 -4.52
C LEU A 120 1.64 7.72 -5.18
N THR A 121 2.81 7.30 -5.67
CA THR A 121 3.64 8.10 -6.57
C THR A 121 4.02 7.26 -7.77
N VAL A 122 4.03 7.86 -8.97
CA VAL A 122 4.44 7.18 -10.21
C VAL A 122 5.70 7.83 -10.79
N PRO A 123 6.88 7.67 -10.15
CA PRO A 123 8.08 8.36 -10.56
C PRO A 123 8.75 7.67 -11.77
N TRP A 124 9.78 8.33 -12.29
CA TRP A 124 10.83 7.62 -13.03
C TRP A 124 11.59 6.70 -12.06
N GLU A 125 12.00 5.53 -12.51
CA GLU A 125 12.48 4.44 -11.66
C GLU A 125 13.67 4.85 -10.76
N ASP A 126 14.58 5.65 -11.29
CA ASP A 126 15.78 6.12 -10.56
C ASP A 126 15.44 7.03 -9.36
N ARG A 127 14.21 7.56 -9.30
CA ARG A 127 13.74 8.46 -8.22
C ARG A 127 12.81 7.78 -7.21
N ILE A 128 12.67 6.45 -7.26
CA ILE A 128 11.76 5.71 -6.38
C ILE A 128 12.13 5.90 -4.89
N GLU A 129 13.41 5.81 -4.54
CA GLU A 129 13.84 5.90 -3.13
C GLU A 129 13.68 7.31 -2.56
N GLU A 130 14.10 8.32 -3.31
CA GLU A 130 13.94 9.73 -2.94
C GLU A 130 12.46 10.10 -2.77
N ALA A 131 11.60 9.67 -3.70
CA ALA A 131 10.17 9.89 -3.62
C ALA A 131 9.58 9.23 -2.36
N HIS A 132 9.98 8.00 -2.05
CA HIS A 132 9.52 7.28 -0.86
C HIS A 132 9.87 8.03 0.43
N GLU A 133 11.12 8.48 0.58
CA GLU A 133 11.56 9.22 1.77
C GLU A 133 10.84 10.57 1.92
N CYS A 134 10.74 11.34 0.83
CA CYS A 134 10.04 12.62 0.83
C CYS A 134 8.56 12.47 1.23
N LYS A 135 7.87 11.45 0.72
CA LYS A 135 6.48 11.17 1.10
C LYS A 135 6.35 10.69 2.56
N ARG A 136 7.30 9.87 3.04
CA ARG A 136 7.31 9.50 4.47
C ARG A 136 7.46 10.71 5.38
N ALA A 137 8.35 11.64 5.02
CA ALA A 137 8.56 12.87 5.78
C ALA A 137 7.29 13.73 5.78
N LYS A 138 6.62 13.91 4.63
CA LYS A 138 5.38 14.69 4.50
C LYS A 138 4.27 14.24 5.47
N TYR A 139 4.13 12.93 5.71
CA TYR A 139 3.08 12.39 6.58
C TYR A 139 3.57 12.03 8.00
N ALA A 140 4.82 12.36 8.34
CA ALA A 140 5.40 12.03 9.65
C ALA A 140 4.66 12.73 10.79
N GLU A 141 4.33 14.01 10.63
CA GLU A 141 3.57 14.80 11.61
C GLU A 141 2.16 14.26 11.79
N LEU A 142 1.43 14.03 10.67
CA LEU A 142 0.09 13.45 10.70
C LEU A 142 0.07 12.08 11.41
N SER A 143 1.07 11.24 11.15
CA SER A 143 1.24 9.95 11.82
C SER A 143 1.44 10.12 13.34
N SER A 144 2.19 11.15 13.74
CA SER A 144 2.39 11.50 15.14
C SER A 144 1.09 11.97 15.80
N GLU A 145 0.35 12.87 15.16
CA GLU A 145 -0.93 13.38 15.67
C GLU A 145 -1.96 12.26 15.81
N CYS A 146 -2.05 11.36 14.83
CA CYS A 146 -2.90 10.17 14.93
C CYS A 146 -2.53 9.33 16.17
N ARG A 147 -1.22 9.13 16.44
CA ARG A 147 -0.74 8.40 17.63
C ARG A 147 -1.08 9.12 18.93
N ASN A 148 -0.96 10.44 18.96
CA ASN A 148 -1.37 11.25 20.12
C ASN A 148 -2.88 11.14 20.38
N ASN A 149 -3.69 10.99 19.33
CA ASN A 149 -5.12 10.74 19.41
C ASN A 149 -5.48 9.27 19.70
N GLY A 150 -4.50 8.44 20.09
CA GLY A 150 -4.71 7.04 20.47
C GLY A 150 -4.80 6.06 19.29
N TRP A 151 -4.45 6.46 18.08
CA TRP A 151 -4.46 5.61 16.89
C TRP A 151 -3.07 5.07 16.54
N LYS A 152 -2.98 3.77 16.23
CA LYS A 152 -1.77 3.21 15.62
C LYS A 152 -1.73 3.59 14.14
N ALA A 153 -1.00 4.65 13.81
CA ALA A 153 -0.83 5.12 12.45
C ALA A 153 0.34 4.47 11.72
N ARG A 154 0.14 4.13 10.44
CA ARG A 154 1.18 3.70 9.51
C ARG A 154 1.06 4.47 8.21
N CYS A 155 2.14 5.12 7.80
CA CYS A 155 2.24 5.74 6.49
C CYS A 155 3.03 4.80 5.58
N GLU A 156 2.42 4.38 4.48
CA GLU A 156 3.04 3.52 3.48
C GLU A 156 2.94 4.23 2.12
N PRO A 157 3.98 4.99 1.73
CA PRO A 157 4.13 5.42 0.36
C PRO A 157 4.23 4.20 -0.56
N VAL A 158 3.62 4.30 -1.74
CA VAL A 158 3.59 3.26 -2.77
C VAL A 158 4.16 3.87 -4.04
N GLU A 159 5.27 3.33 -4.51
CA GLU A 159 5.90 3.78 -5.75
C GLU A 159 5.71 2.75 -6.86
N VAL A 160 5.29 3.23 -8.02
CA VAL A 160 5.16 2.44 -9.25
C VAL A 160 5.95 3.16 -10.34
N GLY A 161 6.94 2.52 -10.95
CA GLY A 161 7.69 3.14 -12.04
C GLY A 161 6.78 3.37 -13.25
N CYS A 162 6.93 4.53 -13.89
CA CYS A 162 6.17 4.87 -15.10
C CYS A 162 6.42 3.92 -16.29
N ARG A 163 7.48 3.09 -16.24
CA ARG A 163 7.78 2.04 -17.23
C ARG A 163 7.38 0.64 -16.74
N GLY A 164 6.41 0.55 -15.83
CA GLY A 164 5.94 -0.73 -15.31
C GLY A 164 6.90 -1.40 -14.35
N PHE A 165 7.66 -0.62 -13.59
CA PHE A 165 8.54 -1.16 -12.55
C PHE A 165 7.82 -1.24 -11.19
N ALA A 166 7.88 -2.40 -10.54
CA ALA A 166 7.32 -2.55 -9.19
C ALA A 166 8.30 -2.04 -8.13
N GLY A 167 7.94 -0.94 -7.46
CA GLY A 167 8.62 -0.52 -6.25
C GLY A 167 8.55 -1.60 -5.16
N ARG A 168 9.58 -1.69 -4.31
CA ARG A 168 9.60 -2.59 -3.14
C ARG A 168 8.43 -2.31 -2.19
N SER A 169 8.03 -1.04 -2.11
CA SER A 169 6.89 -0.53 -1.35
C SER A 169 5.53 -1.07 -1.83
N LEU A 170 5.32 -1.22 -3.13
CA LEU A 170 4.09 -1.78 -3.71
C LEU A 170 3.86 -3.20 -3.19
N LEU A 171 4.86 -4.08 -3.37
CA LEU A 171 4.75 -5.47 -2.94
C LEU A 171 4.60 -5.59 -1.42
N ARG A 172 5.32 -4.76 -0.66
CA ARG A 172 5.20 -4.71 0.81
C ARG A 172 3.78 -4.32 1.23
N THR A 173 3.21 -3.29 0.61
CA THR A 173 1.87 -2.79 0.91
C THR A 173 0.81 -3.81 0.55
N LEU A 174 0.88 -4.42 -0.64
CA LEU A 174 -0.06 -5.49 -1.04
C LEU A 174 -0.01 -6.68 -0.08
N LYS A 175 1.19 -7.10 0.34
CA LYS A 175 1.37 -8.17 1.34
C LYS A 175 0.83 -7.77 2.72
N LEU A 176 1.06 -6.52 3.15
CA LEU A 176 0.53 -5.97 4.40
C LEU A 176 -1.00 -6.01 4.42
N LEU A 177 -1.62 -5.68 3.29
CA LEU A 177 -3.07 -5.71 3.09
C LEU A 177 -3.61 -7.13 2.85
N GLY A 178 -2.75 -8.13 2.87
CA GLY A 178 -3.12 -9.54 2.83
C GLY A 178 -3.38 -10.09 1.43
N VAL A 179 -2.95 -9.39 0.38
CA VAL A 179 -2.92 -9.92 -0.99
C VAL A 179 -1.78 -10.94 -1.11
N LYS A 180 -2.09 -12.17 -1.52
CA LYS A 180 -1.13 -13.28 -1.54
C LYS A 180 -1.25 -14.14 -2.80
N GLY A 181 -0.21 -14.93 -3.06
CA GLY A 181 -0.21 -15.97 -4.09
C GLY A 181 -0.52 -15.41 -5.49
N LEU A 182 -1.45 -16.07 -6.19
CA LEU A 182 -1.84 -15.70 -7.54
C LEU A 182 -2.44 -14.28 -7.62
N GLN A 183 -3.19 -13.87 -6.59
CA GLN A 183 -3.77 -12.52 -6.52
C GLN A 183 -2.69 -11.44 -6.41
N LEU A 184 -1.59 -11.71 -5.69
CA LEU A 184 -0.48 -10.76 -5.59
C LEU A 184 0.22 -10.58 -6.95
N LYS A 185 0.46 -11.68 -7.66
CA LYS A 185 1.03 -11.63 -9.02
C LYS A 185 0.12 -10.85 -9.96
N LYS A 186 -1.17 -11.20 -10.01
CA LYS A 186 -2.17 -10.52 -10.84
C LYS A 186 -2.30 -9.02 -10.50
N ALA A 187 -2.35 -8.68 -9.21
CA ALA A 187 -2.41 -7.29 -8.76
C ALA A 187 -1.19 -6.51 -9.22
N THR A 188 0.00 -7.09 -9.02
CA THR A 188 1.25 -6.45 -9.45
C THR A 188 1.23 -6.23 -10.96
N THR A 189 1.01 -7.28 -11.76
CA THR A 189 0.97 -7.17 -13.24
C THR A 189 -0.02 -6.11 -13.72
N ASN A 190 -1.26 -6.12 -13.22
CA ASN A 190 -2.27 -5.15 -13.65
C ASN A 190 -1.91 -3.71 -13.27
N ILE A 191 -1.31 -3.50 -12.10
CA ILE A 191 -0.86 -2.18 -11.63
C ILE A 191 0.28 -1.67 -12.51
N LEU A 192 1.22 -2.53 -12.88
CA LEU A 192 2.34 -2.17 -13.76
C LEU A 192 1.87 -1.88 -15.19
N GLU A 193 0.99 -2.71 -15.74
CA GLU A 193 0.39 -2.47 -17.06
C GLU A 193 -0.39 -1.15 -17.10
N ALA A 194 -1.10 -0.81 -16.02
CA ALA A 194 -1.81 0.46 -15.92
C ALA A 194 -0.86 1.67 -15.90
N ALA A 195 0.35 1.51 -15.34
CA ALA A 195 1.36 2.55 -15.35
C ALA A 195 2.00 2.71 -16.74
N GLU A 196 2.28 1.62 -17.44
CA GLU A 196 2.90 1.62 -18.77
C GLU A 196 1.97 2.12 -19.87
N ARG A 197 0.69 1.73 -19.83
CA ARG A 197 -0.30 2.10 -20.84
C ARG A 197 -0.76 3.55 -20.70
N ALA A 198 -0.38 4.21 -19.61
CA ALA A 198 -0.80 5.57 -19.32
C ALA A 198 0.30 6.62 -19.53
#